data_AF-A0A2D6M2B7-F1
#
_entry.id   AF-A0A2D6M2B7-F1
#
_cell.length_a   1.000
_cell.length_b   1.000
_cell.length_c   1.000
_cell.angle_alpha   90.00
_cell.angle_beta   90.00
_cell.angle_gamma   90.00
#
_symmetry.space_group_name_H-M   'P 1'
#
loop_
_entity.id
_entity.type
_entity.pdbx_description
1 polymer ?
#
loop_
_entity_poly.entity_id
_entity_poly.type
_entity_poly.pdbx_seq_one_letter_code
_entity_poly.pdbx_strand_id
1 'polypeptide(L)'
;MYPFTSQLKDFRRFLFIGLVAFVLVMALVFPGHTITLSRDIPVYLTAERIKHDQNRDLIIASGKVEIMQGARVLLADTLTYNQSTNIVSAKGHVTLLEPSGEVLFADYVKLTNEMRDGIIEQLRLRMTDDSRIAASGARKKGPITHMSKAVFSPCKVCEENPERPPLWQIKANQVIHDNKAHNIEYKDAFLEMFGVPVFYTPYFSHPDPTVKRRSGFLAPSFGSSSLGFTSKIPYYFVINPQMDATLIPIYTVDQGPVLAGEFRERFKNGKFEIAGSITQADRTSNL
;
A
#
# COMPACT_ATOMS: atom_id res chain seq x y z
N MET A 1 -75.77 -14.24 19.94
CA MET A 1 -74.85 -13.90 18.85
C MET A 1 -73.70 -13.08 19.43
N TYR A 2 -72.63 -13.74 19.89
CA TYR A 2 -71.38 -13.07 20.28
C TYR A 2 -70.57 -12.79 19.02
N PRO A 3 -69.95 -11.61 18.87
CA PRO A 3 -68.52 -11.63 18.54
C PRO A 3 -67.72 -10.47 19.20
N PHE A 4 -66.56 -10.73 19.79
CA PHE A 4 -65.25 -10.85 19.13
C PHE A 4 -64.49 -9.52 18.93
N THR A 5 -64.40 -8.66 19.96
CA THR A 5 -63.60 -7.41 19.87
C THR A 5 -62.67 -7.12 21.04
N SER A 6 -62.67 -7.88 22.14
CA SER A 6 -61.77 -7.60 23.29
C SER A 6 -60.46 -8.42 23.32
N GLN A 7 -60.28 -9.42 22.45
CA GLN A 7 -59.12 -10.34 22.50
C GLN A 7 -57.87 -9.84 21.75
N LEU A 8 -57.97 -8.82 20.89
CA LEU A 8 -56.86 -8.38 20.03
C LEU A 8 -55.97 -7.26 20.62
N LYS A 9 -56.47 -6.53 21.63
CA LYS A 9 -55.72 -5.40 22.22
C LYS A 9 -54.70 -5.87 23.28
N ASP A 10 -55.04 -6.92 24.02
CA ASP A 10 -54.15 -7.50 25.03
C ASP A 10 -53.05 -8.34 24.39
N PHE A 11 -53.31 -9.02 23.27
CA PHE A 11 -52.30 -9.80 22.56
C PHE A 11 -51.15 -8.94 22.02
N ARG A 12 -51.42 -7.72 21.51
CA ARG A 12 -50.37 -6.78 21.05
C ARG A 12 -49.54 -6.19 22.20
N ARG A 13 -50.14 -5.99 23.38
CA ARG A 13 -49.40 -5.54 24.59
C ARG A 13 -48.51 -6.65 25.15
N PHE A 14 -49.00 -7.89 25.18
CA PHE A 14 -48.18 -9.04 25.59
C PHE A 14 -47.06 -9.35 24.60
N LEU A 15 -47.28 -9.20 23.28
CA LEU A 15 -46.22 -9.40 22.29
C LEU A 15 -45.13 -8.32 22.38
N PHE A 16 -45.48 -7.06 22.64
CA PHE A 16 -44.48 -5.98 22.79
C PHE A 16 -43.68 -6.08 24.09
N ILE A 17 -44.33 -6.45 25.21
CA ILE A 17 -43.62 -6.62 26.50
C ILE A 17 -42.74 -7.87 26.45
N GLY A 18 -43.19 -8.96 25.81
CA GLY A 18 -42.39 -10.16 25.57
C GLY A 18 -41.18 -9.92 24.66
N LEU A 19 -41.34 -9.11 23.60
CA LEU A 19 -40.25 -8.81 22.67
C LEU A 19 -39.20 -7.86 23.26
N VAL A 20 -39.62 -6.87 24.07
CA VAL A 20 -38.69 -5.98 24.80
C VAL A 20 -37.95 -6.75 25.90
N ALA A 21 -38.62 -7.65 26.62
CA ALA A 21 -37.96 -8.51 27.61
C ALA A 21 -36.98 -9.52 26.96
N PHE A 22 -37.31 -10.06 25.77
CA PHE A 22 -36.43 -10.96 25.05
C PHE A 22 -35.18 -10.25 24.48
N VAL A 23 -35.31 -9.00 24.02
CA VAL A 23 -34.16 -8.19 23.57
C VAL A 23 -33.27 -7.77 24.74
N LEU A 24 -33.84 -7.45 25.91
CA LEU A 24 -33.06 -7.12 27.12
C LEU A 24 -32.33 -8.34 27.70
N VAL A 25 -32.92 -9.54 27.63
CA VAL A 25 -32.26 -10.78 28.06
C VAL A 25 -31.16 -11.19 27.06
N MET A 26 -31.37 -11.01 25.74
CA MET A 26 -30.30 -11.22 24.76
C MET A 26 -29.10 -10.27 24.97
N ALA A 27 -29.33 -9.00 25.31
CA ALA A 27 -28.24 -8.06 25.58
C ALA A 27 -27.42 -8.40 26.85
N LEU A 28 -28.00 -9.17 27.78
CA LEU A 28 -27.32 -9.65 28.99
C LEU A 28 -26.61 -11.00 28.81
N VAL A 29 -27.00 -11.80 27.81
CA VAL A 29 -26.42 -13.14 27.54
C VAL A 29 -25.30 -13.10 26.49
N PHE A 30 -25.22 -12.05 25.67
CA PHE A 30 -24.07 -11.79 24.83
C PHE A 30 -23.16 -10.76 25.51
N PRO A 31 -22.21 -11.18 26.37
CA PRO A 31 -21.13 -10.27 26.73
C PRO A 31 -20.50 -9.83 25.42
N GLY A 32 -20.62 -8.53 25.12
CA GLY A 32 -19.96 -7.94 23.97
C GLY A 32 -18.52 -8.41 23.99
N HIS A 33 -18.18 -9.32 23.07
CA HIS A 33 -16.80 -9.70 22.87
C HIS A 33 -16.15 -8.46 22.27
N THR A 34 -15.67 -7.59 23.15
CA THR A 34 -14.63 -6.65 22.83
C THR A 34 -13.52 -7.51 22.25
N ILE A 35 -13.36 -7.48 20.93
CA ILE A 35 -12.21 -8.11 20.27
C ILE A 35 -11.02 -7.27 20.74
N THR A 36 -10.44 -7.65 21.87
CA THR A 36 -9.11 -7.24 22.27
C THR A 36 -8.20 -7.75 21.17
N LEU A 37 -7.78 -6.85 20.27
CA LEU A 37 -6.74 -7.14 19.30
C LEU A 37 -5.53 -7.64 20.09
N SER A 38 -5.24 -8.92 19.95
CA SER A 38 -4.33 -9.70 20.78
C SER A 38 -2.97 -9.01 20.94
N ARG A 39 -2.59 -8.73 22.19
CA ARG A 39 -1.27 -8.23 22.59
C ARG A 39 -0.28 -9.38 22.89
N ASP A 40 -0.71 -10.64 22.78
CA ASP A 40 0.04 -11.83 23.22
C ASP A 40 0.42 -12.77 22.06
N ILE A 41 0.80 -12.23 20.90
CA ILE A 41 1.40 -13.08 19.86
C ILE A 41 2.83 -13.40 20.28
N PRO A 42 3.19 -14.68 20.53
CA PRO A 42 4.51 -15.06 20.99
C PRO A 42 5.57 -14.68 19.96
N VAL A 43 6.74 -14.29 20.45
CA VAL A 43 7.93 -13.99 19.64
C VAL A 43 8.82 -15.21 19.64
N TYR A 44 9.09 -15.76 18.46
CA TYR A 44 10.05 -16.83 18.24
C TYR A 44 11.36 -16.22 17.72
N LEU A 45 12.49 -16.56 18.34
CA LEU A 45 13.81 -16.12 17.92
C LEU A 45 14.72 -17.34 17.75
N THR A 46 15.34 -17.45 16.58
CA THR A 46 16.32 -18.47 16.23
C THR A 46 17.60 -17.79 15.74
N ALA A 47 18.76 -18.30 16.14
CA ALA A 47 20.06 -17.85 15.68
C ALA A 47 21.10 -18.95 15.94
N GLU A 48 22.24 -18.90 15.24
CA GLU A 48 23.36 -19.82 15.47
C GLU A 48 23.99 -19.63 16.85
N ARG A 49 24.04 -18.39 17.35
CA ARG A 49 24.59 -18.07 18.66
C ARG A 49 23.83 -16.93 19.32
N ILE A 50 23.50 -17.12 20.59
CA ILE A 50 22.89 -16.10 21.45
C ILE A 50 23.81 -15.90 22.65
N LYS A 51 24.25 -14.66 22.88
CA LYS A 51 25.07 -14.26 24.01
C LYS A 51 24.32 -13.23 24.85
N HIS A 52 24.33 -13.43 26.16
CA HIS A 52 23.90 -12.41 27.13
C HIS A 52 25.11 -11.72 27.71
N ASP A 53 25.14 -10.39 27.63
CA ASP A 53 26.14 -9.53 28.26
C ASP A 53 25.49 -8.80 29.43
N GLN A 54 25.65 -9.38 30.63
CA GLN A 54 25.05 -8.89 31.87
C GLN A 54 25.54 -7.49 32.25
N ASN A 55 26.79 -7.14 31.93
CA ASN A 55 27.36 -5.84 32.30
C ASN A 55 26.76 -4.69 31.50
N ARG A 56 26.27 -4.97 30.28
CA ARG A 56 25.69 -3.98 29.36
C ARG A 56 24.19 -4.13 29.15
N ASP A 57 23.57 -5.09 29.83
CA ASP A 57 22.16 -5.49 29.63
C ASP A 57 21.81 -5.79 28.18
N LEU A 58 22.72 -6.45 27.45
CA LEU A 58 22.55 -6.77 26.02
C LEU A 58 22.29 -8.26 25.80
N ILE A 59 21.30 -8.57 24.98
CA ILE A 59 21.15 -9.87 24.31
C ILE A 59 21.63 -9.71 22.88
N ILE A 60 22.60 -10.51 22.47
CA ILE A 60 23.21 -10.47 21.14
C ILE A 60 22.98 -11.82 20.46
N ALA A 61 22.14 -11.83 19.43
CA ALA A 61 21.95 -12.96 18.53
C ALA A 61 22.76 -12.74 17.26
N SER A 62 23.48 -13.76 16.79
CA SER A 62 24.32 -13.66 15.59
C SER A 62 24.32 -14.97 14.80
N GLY A 63 24.44 -14.84 13.48
CA GLY A 63 24.44 -15.96 12.54
C GLY A 63 23.02 -16.39 12.21
N LYS A 64 22.56 -16.06 11.00
CA LYS A 64 21.21 -16.36 10.47
C LYS A 64 20.11 -16.10 11.51
N VAL A 65 20.03 -14.86 11.99
CA VAL A 65 19.01 -14.48 12.97
C VAL A 65 17.66 -14.45 12.26
N GLU A 66 16.69 -15.14 12.85
CA GLU A 66 15.30 -15.15 12.42
C GLU A 66 14.40 -14.84 13.62
N ILE A 67 13.53 -13.85 13.47
CA ILE A 67 12.49 -13.49 14.42
C ILE A 67 11.14 -13.62 13.74
N MET A 68 10.21 -14.34 14.37
CA MET A 68 8.84 -14.46 13.90
C MET A 68 7.87 -14.02 15.00
N GLN A 69 6.92 -13.16 14.64
CA GLN A 69 5.81 -12.76 15.49
C GLN A 69 4.52 -12.74 14.65
N GLY A 70 3.72 -13.80 14.79
CA GLY A 70 2.53 -13.99 13.96
C GLY A 70 2.92 -14.17 12.50
N ALA A 71 2.40 -13.31 11.61
CA ALA A 71 2.74 -13.32 10.18
C ALA A 71 3.95 -12.44 9.82
N ARG A 72 4.54 -11.73 10.79
CA ARG A 72 5.72 -10.89 10.58
C ARG A 72 6.99 -11.72 10.77
N VAL A 73 7.91 -11.64 9.82
CA VAL A 73 9.21 -12.32 9.86
C VAL A 73 10.33 -11.32 9.64
N LEU A 74 11.33 -11.31 10.52
CA LEU A 74 12.55 -10.52 10.40
C LEU A 74 13.77 -11.45 10.31
N LEU A 75 14.59 -11.24 9.28
CA LEU A 75 15.88 -11.90 9.09
C LEU A 75 17.00 -10.87 9.20
N ALA A 76 18.14 -11.26 9.78
CA ALA A 76 19.35 -10.44 9.85
C ALA A 76 20.61 -11.27 10.14
N ASP A 77 21.79 -10.68 9.92
CA ASP A 77 23.07 -11.30 10.30
C ASP A 77 23.31 -11.21 11.82
N THR A 78 22.92 -10.09 12.43
CA THR A 78 23.07 -9.84 13.87
C THR A 78 21.92 -9.03 14.40
N LEU A 79 21.47 -9.37 15.60
CA LEU A 79 20.47 -8.64 16.35
C LEU A 79 20.96 -8.37 17.77
N THR A 80 20.84 -7.13 18.21
CA THR A 80 21.14 -6.70 19.58
C THR A 80 19.86 -6.18 20.21
N TYR A 81 19.52 -6.70 21.39
CA TYR A 81 18.45 -6.17 22.23
C TYR A 81 19.04 -5.63 23.52
N ASN A 82 18.85 -4.34 23.76
CA ASN A 82 19.23 -3.68 25.00
C ASN A 82 18.02 -3.64 25.93
N GLN A 83 18.10 -4.38 27.04
CA GLN A 83 16.99 -4.57 27.97
C GLN A 83 16.72 -3.32 28.81
N SER A 84 17.75 -2.54 29.15
CA SER A 84 17.58 -1.33 29.97
C SER A 84 16.88 -0.20 29.21
N THR A 85 17.13 -0.11 27.91
CA THR A 85 16.57 0.93 27.03
C THR A 85 15.40 0.46 26.17
N ASN A 86 15.09 -0.84 26.16
CA ASN A 86 14.12 -1.47 25.26
C ASN A 86 14.38 -1.18 23.76
N ILE A 87 15.66 -1.13 23.37
CA ILE A 87 16.09 -0.86 21.99
C ILE A 87 16.47 -2.18 21.32
N VAL A 88 15.89 -2.43 20.14
CA VAL A 88 16.26 -3.55 19.27
C VAL A 88 17.01 -3.00 18.05
N SER A 89 18.16 -3.57 17.73
CA SER A 89 18.96 -3.21 16.57
C SER A 89 19.26 -4.45 15.73
N ALA A 90 18.90 -4.42 14.46
CA ALA A 90 19.22 -5.47 13.49
C ALA A 90 20.23 -4.92 12.46
N LYS A 91 21.25 -5.72 12.11
CA LYS A 91 22.30 -5.32 11.17
C LYS A 91 22.66 -6.46 10.23
N GLY A 92 22.91 -6.10 8.97
CA GLY A 92 23.37 -7.00 7.92
C GLY A 92 22.19 -7.79 7.31
N HIS A 93 22.01 -7.64 6.00
CA HIS A 93 20.98 -8.30 5.20
C HIS A 93 19.58 -8.29 5.85
N VAL A 94 19.22 -7.16 6.48
CA VAL A 94 17.96 -7.08 7.23
C VAL A 94 16.81 -7.22 6.25
N THR A 95 15.96 -8.23 6.44
CA THR A 95 14.77 -8.47 5.63
C THR A 95 13.57 -8.56 6.56
N LEU A 96 12.54 -7.76 6.33
CA LEU A 96 11.31 -7.74 7.10
C LEU A 96 10.12 -7.99 6.18
N LEU A 97 9.44 -9.11 6.40
CA LEU A 97 8.15 -9.42 5.80
C LEU A 97 7.05 -8.92 6.73
N GLU A 98 6.22 -8.00 6.25
CA GLU A 98 5.04 -7.52 6.99
C GLU A 98 3.80 -8.37 6.64
N PRO A 99 2.80 -8.46 7.54
CA PRO A 99 1.56 -9.21 7.28
C PRO A 99 0.77 -8.73 6.05
N SER A 100 0.98 -7.48 5.61
CA SER A 100 0.42 -6.91 4.38
C SER A 100 0.97 -7.56 3.10
N GLY A 101 2.10 -8.27 3.18
CA GLY A 101 2.78 -8.92 2.06
C GLY A 101 3.90 -8.10 1.43
N GLU A 102 4.13 -6.86 1.90
CA GLU A 102 5.29 -6.07 1.52
C GLU A 102 6.57 -6.60 2.19
N VAL A 103 7.70 -6.46 1.49
CA VAL A 103 9.01 -6.90 1.98
C VAL A 103 9.98 -5.73 1.99
N LEU A 104 10.49 -5.43 3.17
CA LEU A 104 11.48 -4.40 3.42
C LEU A 104 12.87 -5.04 3.53
N PHE A 105 13.85 -4.42 2.90
CA PHE A 105 15.27 -4.73 2.98
C PHE A 105 16.02 -3.51 3.50
N ALA A 106 17.01 -3.73 4.35
CA ALA A 106 17.84 -2.66 4.92
C ALA A 106 19.21 -3.18 5.35
N ASP A 107 20.17 -2.27 5.48
CA ASP A 107 21.49 -2.62 6.01
C ASP A 107 21.51 -2.58 7.54
N TYR A 108 20.72 -1.66 8.11
CA TYR A 108 20.57 -1.48 9.55
C TYR A 108 19.17 -0.98 9.90
N VAL A 109 18.63 -1.50 11.00
CA VAL A 109 17.36 -1.06 11.58
C VAL A 109 17.53 -0.90 13.08
N LYS A 110 17.10 0.24 13.61
CA LYS A 110 16.96 0.49 15.05
C LYS A 110 15.49 0.69 15.37
N LEU A 111 14.95 -0.14 16.25
CA LEU A 111 13.57 -0.12 16.69
C LEU A 111 13.47 0.25 18.18
N THR A 112 12.42 0.98 18.50
CA THR A 112 12.09 1.50 19.83
C THR A 112 10.59 1.37 20.06
N ASN A 113 10.13 1.65 21.29
CA ASN A 113 8.71 1.73 21.60
C ASN A 113 7.97 0.45 21.18
N GLU A 114 8.39 -0.69 21.72
CA GLU A 114 7.79 -2.00 21.41
C GLU A 114 7.84 -2.33 19.90
N MET A 115 8.94 -1.97 19.24
CA MET A 115 9.15 -2.14 17.80
C MET A 115 8.22 -1.31 16.89
N ARG A 116 7.50 -0.32 17.42
CA ARG A 116 6.56 0.50 16.66
C ARG A 116 7.24 1.65 15.91
N ASP A 117 8.31 2.18 16.48
CA ASP A 117 9.04 3.32 15.94
C ASP A 117 10.46 2.92 15.60
N GLY A 118 11.03 3.48 14.54
CA GLY A 118 12.37 3.09 14.14
C GLY A 118 13.07 3.98 13.14
N ILE A 119 14.37 3.75 13.03
CA ILE A 119 15.26 4.35 12.03
C ILE A 119 15.81 3.21 11.17
N ILE A 120 15.79 3.40 9.86
CA ILE A 120 16.19 2.41 8.87
C ILE A 120 17.22 3.05 7.96
N GLU A 121 18.33 2.37 7.70
CA GLU A 121 19.39 2.81 6.79
C GLU A 121 19.38 1.97 5.52
N GLN A 122 19.54 2.63 4.36
CA GLN A 122 19.52 1.99 3.04
C GLN A 122 18.26 1.15 2.79
N LEU A 123 17.10 1.78 2.96
CA LEU A 123 15.81 1.12 2.81
C LEU A 123 15.55 0.77 1.34
N ARG A 124 15.15 -0.48 1.11
CA ARG A 124 14.57 -0.96 -0.15
C ARG A 124 13.26 -1.66 0.19
N LEU A 125 12.15 -1.26 -0.41
CA LEU A 125 10.83 -1.82 -0.17
C LEU A 125 10.29 -2.40 -1.46
N ARG A 126 9.75 -3.61 -1.39
CA ARG A 126 8.98 -4.26 -2.45
C ARG A 126 7.53 -4.38 -2.00
N MET A 127 6.64 -3.73 -2.73
CA MET A 127 5.21 -3.72 -2.46
C MET A 127 4.54 -4.99 -3.02
N THR A 128 3.26 -5.15 -2.73
CA THR A 128 2.46 -6.33 -3.11
C THR A 128 2.21 -6.45 -4.63
N ASP A 129 2.26 -5.35 -5.38
CA ASP A 129 2.17 -5.32 -6.85
C ASP A 129 3.55 -5.38 -7.54
N ASP A 130 4.61 -5.70 -6.78
CA ASP A 130 6.01 -5.67 -7.22
C ASP A 130 6.58 -4.28 -7.51
N SER A 131 5.86 -3.20 -7.20
CA SER A 131 6.45 -1.86 -7.20
C SER A 131 7.53 -1.73 -6.12
N ARG A 132 8.53 -0.87 -6.40
CA ARG A 132 9.75 -0.77 -5.60
C ARG A 132 9.94 0.66 -5.11
N ILE A 133 10.37 0.81 -3.86
CA ILE A 133 10.88 2.06 -3.30
C ILE A 133 12.30 1.83 -2.80
N ALA A 134 13.23 2.70 -3.17
CA ALA A 134 14.57 2.75 -2.58
C ALA A 134 14.78 4.11 -1.91
N ALA A 135 15.36 4.17 -0.72
CA ALA A 135 15.61 5.40 0.00
C ALA A 135 16.93 5.34 0.78
N SER A 136 17.62 6.47 0.87
CA SER A 136 18.87 6.58 1.64
C SER A 136 18.69 6.25 3.13
N GLY A 137 17.50 6.53 3.66
CA GLY A 137 17.09 6.10 4.98
C GLY A 137 15.61 6.42 5.23
N ALA A 138 15.07 5.89 6.31
CA ALA A 138 13.69 6.13 6.72
C ALA A 138 13.54 6.25 8.23
N ARG A 139 12.50 6.97 8.64
CA ARG A 139 12.02 7.04 10.02
C ARG A 139 10.56 6.58 10.06
N LYS A 140 10.31 5.52 10.80
CA LYS A 140 8.97 4.98 11.06
C LYS A 140 8.45 5.52 12.39
N LYS A 141 7.22 6.02 12.39
CA LYS A 141 6.49 6.41 13.59
C LYS A 141 5.06 5.87 13.50
N GLY A 142 4.79 4.77 14.21
CA GLY A 142 3.53 4.04 14.08
C GLY A 142 3.24 3.63 12.62
N PRO A 143 2.10 4.05 12.02
CA PRO A 143 1.74 3.67 10.65
C PRO A 143 2.42 4.51 9.56
N ILE A 144 3.16 5.57 9.94
CA ILE A 144 3.75 6.51 8.98
C ILE A 144 5.24 6.24 8.86
N THR A 145 5.72 6.10 7.62
CA THR A 145 7.13 5.97 7.30
C THR A 145 7.58 7.15 6.45
N HIS A 146 8.49 7.97 6.99
CA HIS A 146 9.14 9.05 6.26
C HIS A 146 10.45 8.54 5.67
N MET A 147 10.57 8.60 4.35
CA MET A 147 11.73 8.14 3.59
C MET A 147 12.44 9.35 2.98
N SER A 148 13.76 9.41 3.13
CA SER A 148 14.60 10.51 2.67
C SER A 148 15.32 10.15 1.37
N LYS A 149 15.31 11.07 0.40
CA LYS A 149 15.90 10.88 -0.95
C LYS A 149 15.47 9.55 -1.54
N ALA A 150 14.17 9.43 -1.78
CA ALA A 150 13.55 8.19 -2.17
C ALA A 150 13.21 8.17 -3.66
N VAL A 151 13.25 6.97 -4.22
CA VAL A 151 12.92 6.68 -5.62
C VAL A 151 11.84 5.62 -5.64
N PHE A 152 10.73 5.89 -6.33
CA PHE A 152 9.66 4.94 -6.56
C PHE A 152 9.59 4.56 -8.03
N SER A 153 9.41 3.27 -8.33
CA SER A 153 9.06 2.81 -9.67
C SER A 153 8.22 1.52 -9.60
N PRO A 154 7.12 1.43 -10.36
CA PRO A 154 6.41 0.17 -10.58
C PRO A 154 7.03 -0.67 -11.70
N CYS A 155 8.04 -0.17 -12.40
CA CYS A 155 8.74 -0.93 -13.43
C CYS A 155 9.59 -2.03 -12.80
N LYS A 156 9.61 -3.19 -13.45
CA LYS A 156 10.61 -4.22 -13.15
C LYS A 156 11.99 -3.75 -13.60
N VAL A 157 13.00 -4.17 -12.86
CA VAL A 157 14.40 -3.95 -13.25
C VAL A 157 14.67 -4.76 -14.52
N CYS A 158 15.39 -4.18 -15.49
CA CYS A 158 15.80 -4.89 -16.70
C CYS A 158 16.81 -5.99 -16.35
N GLU A 159 16.49 -7.25 -16.63
CA GLU A 159 17.35 -8.39 -16.29
C GLU A 159 18.71 -8.34 -16.99
N GLU A 160 18.73 -7.90 -18.26
CA GLU A 160 19.95 -7.79 -19.07
C GLU A 160 20.90 -6.67 -18.60
N ASN A 161 20.35 -5.60 -17.99
CA ASN A 161 21.13 -4.50 -17.47
C ASN A 161 20.48 -3.92 -16.21
N PRO A 162 20.77 -4.52 -15.03
CA PRO A 162 20.17 -4.11 -13.77
C PRO A 162 20.54 -2.69 -13.31
N GLU A 163 21.65 -2.14 -13.83
CA GLU A 163 22.10 -0.79 -13.50
C GLU A 163 21.40 0.29 -14.33
N ARG A 164 20.71 -0.10 -15.40
CA ARG A 164 19.97 0.85 -16.24
C ARG A 164 18.78 1.41 -15.46
N PRO A 165 18.55 2.74 -15.49
CA PRO A 165 17.33 3.32 -14.93
C PRO A 165 16.07 2.67 -15.52
N PRO A 166 15.01 2.50 -14.71
CA PRO A 166 13.73 2.02 -15.22
C PRO A 166 13.17 2.97 -16.29
N LEU A 167 12.21 2.47 -17.06
CA LEU A 167 11.50 3.24 -18.09
C LEU A 167 11.01 4.59 -17.54
N TRP A 168 10.42 4.57 -16.35
CA TRP A 168 10.12 5.76 -15.58
C TRP A 168 10.23 5.52 -14.08
N GLN A 169 10.47 6.61 -13.33
CA GLN A 169 10.51 6.61 -11.87
C GLN A 169 10.18 7.99 -11.31
N ILE A 170 9.81 8.05 -10.04
CA ILE A 170 9.62 9.29 -9.30
C ILE A 170 10.74 9.39 -8.26
N LYS A 171 11.61 10.39 -8.41
CA LYS A 171 12.59 10.75 -7.39
C LYS A 171 12.04 11.88 -6.54
N ALA A 172 12.11 11.79 -5.22
CA ALA A 172 11.65 12.84 -4.33
C ALA A 172 12.59 13.05 -3.15
N ASN A 173 12.68 14.29 -2.67
CA ASN A 173 13.45 14.60 -1.46
C ASN A 173 12.88 13.89 -0.23
N GLN A 174 11.55 13.80 -0.15
CA GLN A 174 10.84 13.09 0.90
C GLN A 174 9.68 12.28 0.31
N VAL A 175 9.60 11.01 0.68
CA VAL A 175 8.43 10.16 0.46
C VAL A 175 7.80 9.81 1.81
N ILE A 176 6.48 9.87 1.90
CA ILE A 176 5.73 9.54 3.11
C ILE A 176 4.77 8.42 2.74
N HIS A 177 4.93 7.26 3.37
CA HIS A 177 3.98 6.16 3.24
C HIS A 177 3.14 6.08 4.51
N ASP A 178 1.84 6.27 4.37
CA ASP A 178 0.86 6.10 5.44
C ASP A 178 0.09 4.79 5.22
N ASN A 179 0.45 3.77 6.01
CA ASN A 179 -0.17 2.44 5.94
C ASN A 179 -1.64 2.43 6.39
N LYS A 180 -2.08 3.44 7.13
CA LYS A 180 -3.47 3.56 7.60
C LYS A 180 -4.35 4.26 6.58
N ALA A 181 -3.84 5.31 5.94
CA ALA A 181 -4.53 6.03 4.87
C ALA A 181 -4.41 5.33 3.50
N HIS A 182 -3.50 4.35 3.40
CA HIS A 182 -3.14 3.65 2.18
C HIS A 182 -2.72 4.63 1.08
N ASN A 183 -1.77 5.50 1.41
CA ASN A 183 -1.36 6.61 0.57
C ASN A 183 0.16 6.77 0.59
N ILE A 184 0.73 7.10 -0.58
CA ILE A 184 2.12 7.45 -0.74
C ILE A 184 2.18 8.89 -1.24
N GLU A 185 2.92 9.73 -0.52
CA GLU A 185 3.07 11.15 -0.80
C GLU A 185 4.52 11.48 -1.11
N TYR A 186 4.73 12.41 -2.03
CA TYR A 186 6.01 12.83 -2.55
C TYR A 186 6.13 14.34 -2.38
N LYS A 187 7.24 14.79 -1.80
CA LYS A 187 7.58 16.22 -1.69
C LYS A 187 8.84 16.52 -2.49
N ASP A 188 8.79 17.61 -3.26
CA ASP A 188 9.81 18.01 -4.22
C ASP A 188 10.20 16.85 -5.13
N ALA A 189 9.25 16.44 -5.97
CA ALA A 189 9.34 15.24 -6.78
C ALA A 189 9.65 15.56 -8.24
N PHE A 190 10.50 14.75 -8.84
CA PHE A 190 10.78 14.73 -10.26
C PHE A 190 10.31 13.40 -10.85
N LEU A 191 9.49 13.48 -11.89
CA LEU A 191 9.27 12.36 -12.79
C LEU A 191 10.49 12.28 -13.71
N GLU A 192 11.15 11.13 -13.70
CA GLU A 192 12.23 10.80 -14.62
C GLU A 192 11.79 9.76 -15.61
N MET A 193 12.21 9.92 -16.87
CA MET A 193 12.06 8.93 -17.93
C MET A 193 13.44 8.56 -18.45
N PHE A 194 13.76 7.27 -18.50
CA PHE A 194 15.09 6.77 -18.90
C PHE A 194 16.26 7.43 -18.13
N GLY A 195 16.03 7.85 -16.89
CA GLY A 195 17.01 8.57 -16.06
C GLY A 195 17.10 10.08 -16.28
N VAL A 196 16.30 10.66 -17.18
CA VAL A 196 16.25 12.11 -17.44
C VAL A 196 15.04 12.72 -16.73
N PRO A 197 15.20 13.77 -15.90
CA PRO A 197 14.07 14.46 -15.28
C PRO A 197 13.27 15.23 -16.33
N VAL A 198 11.97 14.96 -16.41
CA VAL A 198 11.06 15.54 -17.43
C VAL A 198 9.98 16.43 -16.84
N PHE A 199 9.62 16.24 -15.58
CA PHE A 199 8.58 17.03 -14.93
C PHE A 199 8.85 17.15 -13.43
N TYR A 200 8.68 18.36 -12.90
CA TYR A 200 8.78 18.67 -11.48
C TYR A 200 7.41 18.92 -10.88
N THR A 201 7.19 18.46 -9.66
CA THR A 201 6.04 18.83 -8.84
C THR A 201 6.44 19.03 -7.38
N PRO A 202 5.98 20.12 -6.72
CA PRO A 202 6.23 20.33 -5.29
C PRO A 202 5.53 19.29 -4.41
N TYR A 203 4.39 18.75 -4.88
CA TYR A 203 3.62 17.75 -4.16
C TYR A 203 2.90 16.81 -5.12
N PHE A 204 3.02 15.51 -4.87
CA PHE A 204 2.27 14.48 -5.59
C PHE A 204 1.87 13.38 -4.62
N SER A 205 0.73 12.74 -4.85
CA SER A 205 0.31 11.59 -4.06
C SER A 205 -0.46 10.59 -4.90
N HIS A 206 -0.35 9.32 -4.52
CA HIS A 206 -1.12 8.24 -5.11
C HIS A 206 -1.41 7.14 -4.07
N PRO A 207 -2.47 6.34 -4.27
CA PRO A 207 -2.75 5.21 -3.40
C PRO A 207 -1.60 4.19 -3.40
N ASP A 208 -1.39 3.54 -2.27
CA ASP A 208 -0.54 2.35 -2.25
C ASP A 208 -1.24 1.15 -2.96
N PRO A 209 -0.50 0.09 -3.31
CA PRO A 209 -1.03 -1.05 -4.06
C PRO A 209 -2.09 -1.88 -3.33
N THR A 210 -2.34 -1.63 -2.04
CA THR A 210 -3.40 -2.31 -1.30
C THR A 210 -4.78 -1.75 -1.66
N VAL A 211 -4.84 -0.51 -2.16
CA VAL A 211 -6.07 0.12 -2.63
C VAL A 211 -6.39 -0.32 -4.05
N LYS A 212 -7.41 -1.16 -4.19
CA LYS A 212 -7.84 -1.67 -5.52
C LYS A 212 -8.56 -0.64 -6.38
N ARG A 213 -9.15 0.42 -5.78
CA ARG A 213 -10.00 1.38 -6.50
C ARG A 213 -9.99 2.75 -5.83
N ARG A 214 -9.35 3.74 -6.46
CA ARG A 214 -9.38 5.17 -6.07
C ARG A 214 -9.13 6.02 -7.32
N SER A 215 -9.76 7.20 -7.41
CA SER A 215 -9.52 8.13 -8.50
C SER A 215 -8.09 8.66 -8.47
N GLY A 216 -7.47 8.86 -9.62
CA GLY A 216 -6.11 9.38 -9.73
C GLY A 216 -5.43 9.04 -11.05
N PHE A 217 -4.17 9.48 -11.18
CA PHE A 217 -3.33 9.10 -12.31
C PHE A 217 -2.96 7.62 -12.23
N LEU A 218 -3.10 6.92 -13.36
CA LEU A 218 -2.53 5.59 -13.53
C LEU A 218 -1.09 5.70 -14.01
N ALA A 219 -0.35 4.61 -13.90
CA ALA A 219 0.99 4.50 -14.45
C ALA A 219 1.00 4.88 -15.94
N PRO A 220 1.89 5.78 -16.39
CA PRO A 220 2.02 6.06 -17.80
C PRO A 220 2.53 4.81 -18.52
N SER A 221 2.08 4.64 -19.76
CA SER A 221 2.56 3.56 -20.64
C SER A 221 3.19 4.15 -21.88
N PHE A 222 4.25 3.49 -22.36
CA PHE A 222 5.02 3.91 -23.52
C PHE A 222 5.10 2.74 -24.50
N GLY A 223 5.10 3.05 -25.78
CA GLY A 223 5.20 2.05 -26.83
C GLY A 223 5.69 2.64 -28.14
N SER A 224 6.02 1.77 -29.08
CA SER A 224 6.29 2.14 -30.46
C SER A 224 5.23 1.48 -31.34
N SER A 225 4.69 2.23 -32.29
CA SER A 225 3.71 1.74 -33.26
C SER A 225 4.01 2.34 -34.64
N SER A 226 3.16 2.06 -35.62
CA SER A 226 3.20 2.74 -36.93
C SER A 226 2.95 4.26 -36.83
N LEU A 227 2.54 4.76 -35.68
CA LEU A 227 2.35 6.19 -35.36
C LEU A 227 3.58 6.80 -34.65
N GLY A 228 4.70 6.06 -34.64
CA GLY A 228 5.92 6.41 -33.95
C GLY A 228 5.89 6.05 -32.46
N PHE A 229 6.78 6.69 -31.70
CA PHE A 229 6.78 6.59 -30.25
C PHE A 229 5.50 7.18 -29.68
N THR A 230 4.87 6.47 -28.74
CA THR A 230 3.59 6.83 -28.13
C THR A 230 3.70 6.83 -26.62
N SER A 231 3.18 7.87 -25.96
CA SER A 231 3.02 7.93 -24.50
C SER A 231 1.55 8.10 -24.13
N LYS A 232 1.09 7.35 -23.12
CA LYS A 232 -0.29 7.42 -22.60
C LYS A 232 -0.25 7.77 -21.12
N ILE A 233 -1.07 8.73 -20.69
CA ILE A 233 -1.10 9.21 -19.29
C ILE A 233 -2.54 9.11 -18.75
N PRO A 234 -3.03 7.92 -18.40
CA PRO A 234 -4.44 7.75 -18.03
C PRO A 234 -4.77 8.39 -16.69
N TYR A 235 -5.95 9.01 -16.59
CA TYR A 235 -6.55 9.42 -15.33
C TYR A 235 -7.84 8.62 -15.09
N TYR A 236 -7.90 7.94 -13.96
CA TYR A 236 -9.00 7.09 -13.56
C TYR A 236 -9.96 7.82 -12.61
N PHE A 237 -11.25 7.74 -12.88
CA PHE A 237 -12.33 8.32 -12.11
C PHE A 237 -13.19 7.22 -11.52
N VAL A 238 -13.22 7.13 -10.19
CA VAL A 238 -14.19 6.32 -9.46
C VAL A 238 -15.45 7.15 -9.26
N ILE A 239 -16.53 6.78 -9.97
CA ILE A 239 -17.82 7.47 -9.89
C ILE A 239 -18.62 6.89 -8.72
N ASN A 240 -18.75 5.56 -8.67
CA ASN A 240 -19.35 4.83 -7.54
C ASN A 240 -18.79 3.38 -7.49
N PRO A 241 -19.25 2.51 -6.57
CA PRO A 241 -18.73 1.12 -6.46
C PRO A 241 -18.90 0.25 -7.71
N GLN A 242 -19.80 0.61 -8.64
CA GLN A 242 -20.11 -0.14 -9.85
C GLN A 242 -19.72 0.59 -11.15
N MET A 243 -19.42 1.89 -11.09
CA MET A 243 -19.16 2.76 -12.24
C MET A 243 -17.78 3.42 -12.17
N ASP A 244 -17.04 3.38 -13.27
CA ASP A 244 -15.79 4.10 -13.45
C ASP A 244 -15.65 4.66 -14.86
N ALA A 245 -14.83 5.70 -14.96
CA ALA A 245 -14.40 6.27 -16.23
C ALA A 245 -12.89 6.43 -16.24
N THR A 246 -12.26 6.34 -17.41
CA THR A 246 -10.84 6.59 -17.61
C THR A 246 -10.67 7.55 -18.76
N LEU A 247 -9.98 8.67 -18.54
CA LEU A 247 -9.57 9.59 -19.60
C LEU A 247 -8.11 9.32 -19.94
N ILE A 248 -7.81 9.15 -21.22
CA ILE A 248 -6.51 8.69 -21.70
C ILE A 248 -5.98 9.65 -22.77
N PRO A 249 -5.26 10.71 -22.38
CA PRO A 249 -4.39 11.45 -23.28
C PRO A 249 -3.30 10.54 -23.85
N ILE A 250 -3.17 10.53 -25.17
CA ILE A 250 -2.18 9.79 -25.92
C ILE A 250 -1.40 10.78 -26.79
N TYR A 251 -0.09 10.85 -26.58
CA TYR A 251 0.81 11.64 -27.40
C TYR A 251 1.57 10.71 -28.33
N THR A 252 1.61 11.05 -29.61
CA THR A 252 2.33 10.34 -30.67
C THR A 252 3.37 11.28 -31.28
N VAL A 253 4.52 10.74 -31.70
CA VAL A 253 5.57 11.55 -32.34
C VAL A 253 5.23 11.85 -33.79
N ASP A 254 4.69 10.89 -34.53
CA ASP A 254 4.51 11.03 -35.99
C ASP A 254 3.12 11.54 -36.39
N GLN A 255 2.20 11.69 -35.42
CA GLN A 255 0.80 12.04 -35.64
C GLN A 255 0.28 12.97 -34.53
N GLY A 256 -0.88 13.59 -34.78
CA GLY A 256 -1.55 14.47 -33.80
C GLY A 256 -1.96 13.73 -32.52
N PRO A 257 -2.11 14.45 -31.39
CA PRO A 257 -2.51 13.84 -30.13
C PRO A 257 -3.90 13.19 -30.24
N VAL A 258 -4.10 12.13 -29.46
CA VAL A 258 -5.38 11.41 -29.36
C VAL A 258 -5.88 11.54 -27.93
N LEU A 259 -7.15 11.87 -27.76
CA LEU A 259 -7.83 11.81 -26.47
C LEU A 259 -8.79 10.62 -26.51
N ALA A 260 -8.47 9.56 -25.77
CA ALA A 260 -9.33 8.41 -25.61
C ALA A 260 -10.07 8.46 -24.26
N GLY A 261 -11.21 7.80 -24.19
CA GLY A 261 -12.02 7.67 -22.99
C GLY A 261 -12.67 6.29 -22.92
N GLU A 262 -12.73 5.73 -21.72
CA GLU A 262 -13.42 4.48 -21.42
C GLU A 262 -14.40 4.73 -20.26
N PHE A 263 -15.62 4.22 -20.36
CA PHE A 263 -16.61 4.21 -19.30
C PHE A 263 -17.09 2.79 -19.08
N ARG A 264 -17.10 2.34 -17.83
CA ARG A 264 -17.56 1.00 -17.45
C ARG A 264 -18.58 1.07 -16.34
N GLU A 265 -19.59 0.23 -16.46
CA GLU A 265 -20.60 0.01 -15.42
C GLU A 265 -20.87 -1.49 -15.24
N ARG A 266 -20.98 -1.93 -13.98
CA ARG A 266 -21.35 -3.30 -13.62
C ARG A 266 -22.72 -3.35 -12.96
N PHE A 267 -23.64 -4.05 -13.58
CA PHE A 267 -24.95 -4.38 -13.01
C PHE A 267 -24.90 -5.76 -12.32
N LYS A 268 -25.94 -6.09 -11.55
CA LYS A 268 -26.06 -7.42 -10.92
C LYS A 268 -25.97 -8.57 -11.93
N ASN A 269 -26.53 -8.37 -13.12
CA ASN A 269 -26.68 -9.41 -14.14
C ASN A 269 -25.97 -9.06 -15.46
N GLY A 270 -25.01 -8.13 -15.46
CA GLY A 270 -24.37 -7.71 -16.70
C GLY A 270 -23.25 -6.69 -16.52
N LYS A 271 -22.54 -6.42 -17.61
CA LYS A 271 -21.51 -5.38 -17.71
C LYS A 271 -21.79 -4.51 -18.93
N PHE A 272 -21.47 -3.24 -18.80
CA PHE A 272 -21.58 -2.23 -19.84
C PHE A 272 -20.25 -1.50 -19.98
N GLU A 273 -19.79 -1.31 -21.21
CA GLU A 273 -18.51 -0.70 -21.52
C GLU A 273 -18.67 0.16 -22.78
N ILE A 274 -18.30 1.43 -22.68
CA ILE A 274 -18.20 2.36 -23.80
C ILE A 274 -16.74 2.80 -23.88
N ALA A 275 -16.15 2.69 -25.06
CA ALA A 275 -14.86 3.29 -25.35
C ALA A 275 -14.97 4.19 -26.59
N GLY A 276 -14.26 5.31 -26.57
CA GLY A 276 -14.21 6.26 -27.68
C GLY A 276 -12.88 6.98 -27.72
N SER A 277 -12.53 7.53 -28.88
CA SER A 277 -11.38 8.41 -29.00
C SER A 277 -11.64 9.51 -30.01
N ILE A 278 -11.00 10.66 -29.80
CA ILE A 278 -11.02 11.79 -30.71
C ILE A 278 -9.57 12.20 -30.98
N THR A 279 -9.29 12.53 -32.24
CA THR A 279 -7.96 13.00 -32.66
C THR A 279 -8.13 14.02 -33.77
N GLN A 280 -7.14 14.89 -33.92
CA GLN A 280 -7.00 15.76 -35.07
C GLN A 280 -5.96 15.12 -36.00
N ALA A 281 -6.40 14.63 -37.15
CA ALA A 281 -5.52 13.98 -38.11
C ALA A 281 -4.72 15.03 -38.89
N ASP A 282 -3.39 14.92 -38.83
CA ASP A 282 -2.50 15.67 -39.73
C ASP A 282 -2.31 14.85 -41.00
N ARG A 283 -2.89 15.33 -42.10
CA ARG A 283 -2.87 14.63 -43.38
C ARG A 283 -1.57 14.99 -44.12
N THR A 284 -0.51 14.21 -43.94
CA THR A 284 0.65 14.28 -44.84
C THR A 284 0.31 13.57 -46.15
N SER A 285 -0.33 14.29 -47.06
CA SER A 285 -0.49 13.86 -48.45
C SER A 285 0.84 14.07 -49.20
N ASN A 286 1.71 13.06 -49.20
CA ASN A 286 2.70 12.91 -50.25
C ASN A 286 2.24 11.78 -51.17
N LEU A 287 1.43 12.17 -52.17
CA LEU A 287 1.27 11.43 -53.42
C LEU A 287 2.38 11.88 -54.38
#